data_AF-A0A9D7D916-F1
#
_entry.id   AF-A0A9D7D916-F1
#
_cell.length_a   1.000
_cell.length_b   1.000
_cell.length_c   1.000
_cell.angle_alpha   90.00
_cell.angle_beta   90.00
_cell.angle_gamma   90.00
#
_symmetry.space_group_name_H-M   'P 1'
#
loop_
_entity.id
_entity.type
_entity.pdbx_description
1 polymer ?
#
loop_
_entity_poly.entity_id
_entity_poly.type
_entity_poly.pdbx_seq_one_letter_code
_entity_poly.pdbx_strand_id
1 'polypeptide(L)'
;MNTAAIAAERPPELLSAYHFFRDAGARTPNDRVTPYNLNTPLYSDGALKFRYVYVPPGTQAQYRDEGVFEFPVGTVLIKTFAFAADMRQPTENVRFLETRLLIRRAEGWVAYPYVWNEAQTEARLSPIGANIPVNFTNEQGQAIALDWAVPNRNQCKGCHDLAGNLTPIGPSARNLNR
;
A
#
# COMPACT_ATOMS: atom_id res chain seq x y z
N MET A 1 10.66 -10.61 9.36
CA MET A 1 10.50 -9.14 9.35
C MET A 1 11.87 -8.50 9.54
N ASN A 2 12.25 -7.55 8.70
CA ASN A 2 13.48 -6.78 8.84
C ASN A 2 13.17 -5.41 9.48
N THR A 3 13.21 -5.34 10.81
CA THR A 3 12.90 -4.12 11.57
C THR A 3 13.95 -3.03 11.39
N ALA A 4 15.21 -3.38 11.12
CA ALA A 4 16.25 -2.43 10.80
C ALA A 4 15.94 -1.65 9.52
N ALA A 5 15.43 -2.33 8.48
CA ALA A 5 14.97 -1.67 7.25
C ALA A 5 13.78 -0.72 7.49
N ILE A 6 12.85 -1.11 8.38
CA ILE A 6 11.71 -0.26 8.76
C ILE A 6 12.20 1.00 9.49
N ALA A 7 13.24 0.89 10.32
CA ALA A 7 13.79 1.99 11.10
C ALA A 7 14.87 2.81 10.38
N ALA A 8 15.41 2.34 9.25
CA ALA A 8 16.47 3.01 8.52
C ALA A 8 16.05 4.42 8.08
N GLU A 9 16.98 5.39 8.14
CA GLU A 9 16.76 6.76 7.66
C GLU A 9 16.54 6.78 6.14
N ARG A 10 17.35 6.00 5.42
CA ARG A 10 17.16 5.74 3.99
C ARG A 10 16.40 4.42 3.82
N PRO A 11 15.24 4.42 3.15
CA PRO A 11 14.53 3.18 2.86
C PRO A 11 15.37 2.30 1.92
N PRO A 12 15.30 0.96 2.04
CA PRO A 12 15.89 0.06 1.06
C PRO A 12 15.32 0.30 -0.34
N GLU A 13 16.16 0.07 -1.35
CA GLU A 13 15.76 0.17 -2.76
C GLU A 13 14.69 -0.87 -3.12
N LEU A 14 14.76 -2.08 -2.56
CA LEU A 14 13.83 -3.17 -2.85
C LEU A 14 12.80 -3.35 -1.74
N LEU A 15 11.53 -3.53 -2.14
CA LEU A 15 10.43 -3.84 -1.20
C LEU A 15 10.68 -5.16 -0.45
N SER A 16 11.29 -6.14 -1.11
CA SER A 16 11.58 -7.45 -0.51
C SER A 16 12.53 -7.35 0.69
N ALA A 17 13.40 -6.33 0.76
CA ALA A 17 14.35 -6.15 1.85
C ALA A 17 13.71 -5.95 3.23
N TYR A 18 12.44 -5.52 3.28
CA TYR A 18 11.69 -5.42 4.54
C TYR A 18 11.22 -6.79 5.08
N HIS A 19 11.20 -7.82 4.23
CA HIS A 19 10.65 -9.13 4.53
C HIS A 19 9.20 -9.06 5.04
N PHE A 20 8.34 -8.22 4.45
CA PHE A 20 6.89 -8.21 4.76
C PHE A 20 6.18 -9.45 4.23
N PHE A 21 6.66 -9.97 3.10
CA PHE A 21 6.10 -11.11 2.39
C PHE A 21 7.09 -12.28 2.40
N ARG A 22 6.58 -13.49 2.21
CA ARG A 22 7.39 -14.72 2.14
C ARG A 22 8.12 -14.84 0.80
N ASP A 23 7.60 -14.17 -0.23
CA ASP A 23 8.14 -14.16 -1.59
C ASP A 23 8.46 -12.73 -2.06
N ALA A 24 9.38 -12.62 -3.02
CA ALA A 24 9.77 -11.34 -3.60
C ALA A 24 8.64 -10.69 -4.44
N GLY A 25 7.71 -11.50 -4.96
CA GLY A 25 6.50 -11.07 -5.68
C GLY A 25 5.39 -10.49 -4.79
N ALA A 26 5.62 -10.43 -3.47
CA ALA A 26 4.69 -9.94 -2.46
C ALA A 26 3.29 -10.56 -2.51
N ARG A 27 3.20 -11.83 -2.92
CA ARG A 27 1.90 -12.52 -3.04
C ARG A 27 1.42 -13.10 -1.72
N THR A 28 2.35 -13.54 -0.87
CA THR A 28 2.02 -14.18 0.41
C THR A 28 2.58 -13.36 1.57
N PRO A 29 1.74 -12.72 2.42
CA PRO A 29 2.25 -12.04 3.61
C PRO A 29 2.91 -13.04 4.56
N ASN A 30 3.89 -12.58 5.33
CA ASN A 30 4.44 -13.38 6.41
C ASN A 30 3.51 -13.33 7.66
N ASP A 31 3.85 -14.10 8.69
CA ASP A 31 3.02 -14.26 9.90
C ASP A 31 2.93 -13.01 10.79
N ARG A 32 3.69 -11.95 10.47
CA ARG A 32 3.71 -10.68 11.21
C ARG A 32 2.92 -9.59 10.48
N VAL A 33 2.40 -9.86 9.29
CA VAL A 33 1.67 -8.90 8.46
C VAL A 33 0.22 -9.35 8.37
N THR A 34 -0.68 -8.52 8.89
CA THR A 34 -2.11 -8.83 8.95
C THR A 34 -2.84 -8.18 7.77
N PRO A 35 -3.58 -8.94 6.94
CA PRO A 35 -4.44 -8.34 5.93
C PRO A 35 -5.62 -7.61 6.57
N TYR A 36 -6.07 -6.52 5.97
CA TYR A 36 -7.30 -5.84 6.38
C TYR A 36 -8.07 -5.30 5.18
N ASN A 37 -9.37 -5.11 5.35
CA ASN A 37 -10.24 -4.51 4.36
C ASN A 37 -10.93 -3.27 4.93
N LEU A 38 -11.36 -2.38 4.04
CA LEU A 38 -12.13 -1.20 4.39
C LEU A 38 -13.58 -1.40 3.93
N ASN A 39 -14.54 -0.88 4.68
CA ASN A 39 -15.95 -0.88 4.29
C ASN A 39 -16.20 -0.03 3.07
N THR A 40 -15.65 1.19 3.07
CA THR A 40 -15.76 2.14 1.96
C THR A 40 -14.36 2.44 1.43
N PRO A 41 -13.84 1.64 0.48
CA PRO A 41 -12.55 1.91 -0.13
C PRO A 41 -12.65 3.10 -1.10
N LEU A 42 -11.62 3.94 -1.11
CA LEU A 42 -11.46 4.98 -2.14
C LEU A 42 -11.46 4.36 -3.54
N TYR A 43 -12.26 4.94 -4.45
CA TYR A 43 -12.24 4.60 -5.88
C TYR A 43 -10.89 4.98 -6.51
N SER A 44 -10.36 4.15 -7.41
CA SER A 44 -9.09 4.40 -8.09
C SER A 44 -9.10 3.72 -9.45
N ASP A 45 -10.00 4.17 -10.31
CA ASP A 45 -10.13 3.71 -11.70
C ASP A 45 -10.31 2.19 -11.84
N GLY A 46 -11.06 1.60 -10.90
CA GLY A 46 -11.31 0.15 -10.86
C GLY A 46 -10.14 -0.68 -10.30
N ALA A 47 -9.02 -0.09 -9.90
CA ALA A 47 -7.87 -0.85 -9.41
C ALA A 47 -8.20 -1.67 -8.16
N LEU A 48 -7.74 -2.92 -8.17
CA LEU A 48 -7.68 -3.82 -7.01
C LEU A 48 -6.73 -3.25 -5.97
N LYS A 49 -7.05 -3.47 -4.69
CA LYS A 49 -6.30 -2.91 -3.57
C LYS A 49 -6.08 -3.97 -2.49
N PHE A 50 -4.84 -4.42 -2.37
CA PHE A 50 -4.42 -5.31 -1.28
C PHE A 50 -3.87 -4.46 -0.16
N ARG A 51 -4.32 -4.71 1.06
CA ARG A 51 -3.93 -3.91 2.23
C ARG A 51 -3.49 -4.81 3.36
N TYR A 52 -2.37 -4.42 3.96
CA TYR A 52 -1.83 -5.10 5.11
C TYR A 52 -1.30 -4.11 6.14
N VAL A 53 -1.21 -4.57 7.38
CA VAL A 53 -0.62 -3.83 8.49
C VAL A 53 0.39 -4.70 9.22
N TYR A 54 1.53 -4.10 9.54
CA TYR A 54 2.47 -4.60 10.53
C TYR A 54 2.44 -3.68 11.74
N VAL A 55 2.26 -4.25 12.93
CA VAL A 55 2.37 -3.54 14.22
C VAL A 55 3.53 -4.16 15.01
N PRO A 56 4.42 -3.36 15.62
CA PRO A 56 5.53 -3.89 16.41
C PRO A 56 5.07 -4.83 17.54
N PRO A 57 5.82 -5.92 17.82
CA PRO A 57 5.46 -6.87 18.88
C PRO A 57 5.34 -6.19 20.25
N GLY A 58 4.36 -6.60 21.05
CA GLY A 58 4.11 -6.04 22.39
C GLY A 58 3.45 -4.65 22.38
N THR A 59 3.07 -4.14 21.20
CA THR A 59 2.35 -2.87 21.05
C THR A 59 1.00 -3.10 20.37
N GLN A 60 0.09 -2.14 20.51
CA GLN A 60 -1.23 -2.18 19.90
C GLN A 60 -1.65 -0.79 19.44
N ALA A 61 -2.47 -0.75 18.39
CA ALA A 61 -3.11 0.50 17.98
C ALA A 61 -4.18 0.86 19.01
N GLN A 62 -4.23 2.13 19.43
CA GLN A 62 -5.25 2.60 20.36
C GLN A 62 -6.49 3.05 19.58
N TYR A 63 -7.65 2.70 20.13
CA TYR A 63 -8.94 3.11 19.59
C TYR A 63 -9.08 4.64 19.62
N ARG A 64 -9.71 5.18 18.57
CA ARG A 64 -10.22 6.54 18.53
C ARG A 64 -11.68 6.49 18.08
N ASP A 65 -12.52 7.26 18.76
CA ASP A 65 -13.93 7.46 18.43
C ASP A 65 -14.13 8.20 17.10
N GLU A 66 -13.18 9.08 16.79
CA GLU A 66 -13.10 9.80 15.52
C GLU A 66 -11.72 9.65 14.85
N GLY A 67 -11.73 9.49 13.53
CA GLY A 67 -10.52 9.41 12.73
C GLY A 67 -9.82 8.04 12.78
N VAL A 68 -8.55 8.04 12.36
CA VAL A 68 -7.72 6.84 12.23
C VAL A 68 -7.25 6.35 13.59
N PHE A 69 -7.15 5.03 13.77
CA PHE A 69 -6.53 4.42 14.96
C PHE A 69 -5.17 5.03 15.26
N GLU A 70 -4.83 5.18 16.54
CA GLU A 70 -3.51 5.64 16.94
C GLU A 70 -2.52 4.49 16.89
N PHE A 71 -1.73 4.44 15.81
CA PHE A 71 -0.73 3.41 15.62
C PHE A 71 0.60 3.74 16.32
N PRO A 72 1.23 2.75 16.98
CA PRO A 72 2.54 2.93 17.61
C PRO A 72 3.66 3.14 16.57
N VAL A 73 4.74 3.81 16.99
CA VAL A 73 5.96 3.99 16.19
C VAL A 73 6.51 2.64 15.75
N GLY A 74 6.87 2.54 14.47
CA GLY A 74 7.29 1.30 13.82
C GLY A 74 6.16 0.57 13.07
N THR A 75 4.91 1.02 13.21
CA THR A 75 3.80 0.50 12.40
C THR A 75 4.03 0.77 10.91
N VAL A 76 3.69 -0.20 10.07
CA VAL A 76 3.70 -0.05 8.62
C VAL A 76 2.34 -0.41 8.04
N LEU A 77 1.73 0.53 7.32
CA LEU A 77 0.59 0.25 6.45
C LEU A 77 1.12 0.01 5.04
N ILE A 78 0.74 -1.13 4.47
CA ILE A 78 1.20 -1.61 3.17
C ILE A 78 -0.02 -1.64 2.25
N LYS A 79 0.07 -0.99 1.08
CA LYS A 79 -1.02 -0.98 0.10
C LYS A 79 -0.50 -1.23 -1.30
N THR A 80 -0.98 -2.29 -1.93
CA THR A 80 -0.65 -2.63 -3.31
C THR A 80 -1.82 -2.32 -4.23
N PHE A 81 -1.53 -1.64 -5.34
CA PHE A 81 -2.49 -1.39 -6.42
C PHE A 81 -2.21 -2.31 -7.60
N ALA A 82 -3.28 -2.86 -8.17
CA ALA A 82 -3.18 -3.88 -9.19
C ALA A 82 -4.39 -3.89 -10.12
N PHE A 83 -4.24 -4.55 -11.27
CA PHE A 83 -5.34 -4.91 -12.17
C PHE A 83 -5.25 -6.39 -12.53
N ALA A 84 -6.40 -7.06 -12.60
CA ALA A 84 -6.50 -8.32 -13.31
C ALA A 84 -6.52 -8.04 -14.83
N ALA A 85 -6.07 -8.98 -15.64
CA ALA A 85 -6.21 -8.87 -17.10
C ALA A 85 -7.70 -8.75 -17.51
N ASP A 86 -8.58 -9.42 -16.76
CA ASP A 86 -10.03 -9.30 -16.86
C ASP A 86 -10.63 -9.09 -15.46
N MET A 87 -11.20 -7.91 -15.22
CA MET A 87 -11.75 -7.52 -13.92
C MET A 87 -13.04 -8.27 -13.57
N ARG A 88 -13.63 -9.03 -14.50
CA ARG A 88 -14.69 -10.01 -14.21
C ARG A 88 -14.14 -11.26 -13.50
N GLN A 89 -12.81 -11.46 -13.54
CA GLN A 89 -12.07 -12.53 -12.87
C GLN A 89 -10.93 -11.91 -12.02
N PRO A 90 -11.26 -11.16 -10.94
CA PRO A 90 -10.31 -10.26 -10.26
C PRO A 90 -9.20 -10.96 -9.47
N THR A 91 -9.19 -12.29 -9.44
CA THR A 91 -8.15 -13.12 -8.80
C THR A 91 -7.19 -13.75 -9.81
N GLU A 92 -7.47 -13.66 -11.10
CA GLU A 92 -6.69 -14.29 -12.16
C GLU A 92 -5.80 -13.28 -12.88
N ASN A 93 -4.57 -13.69 -13.24
CA ASN A 93 -3.63 -12.87 -14.02
C ASN A 93 -3.45 -11.44 -13.47
N VAL A 94 -3.37 -11.32 -12.13
CA VAL A 94 -3.30 -10.03 -11.44
C VAL A 94 -1.90 -9.43 -11.55
N ARG A 95 -1.79 -8.30 -12.24
CA ARG A 95 -0.57 -7.49 -12.35
C ARG A 95 -0.53 -6.43 -11.25
N PHE A 96 0.45 -6.54 -10.37
CA PHE A 96 0.80 -5.49 -9.41
C PHE A 96 1.53 -4.36 -10.13
N LEU A 97 1.15 -3.12 -9.83
CA LEU A 97 1.74 -1.92 -10.44
C LEU A 97 2.62 -1.19 -9.43
N GLU A 98 2.10 -0.98 -8.23
CA GLU A 98 2.82 -0.31 -7.16
C GLU A 98 2.46 -0.84 -5.78
N THR A 99 3.39 -0.70 -4.83
CA THR A 99 3.17 -0.87 -3.40
C THR A 99 3.55 0.42 -2.68
N ARG A 100 2.63 1.02 -1.92
CA ARG A 100 2.90 2.18 -1.07
C ARG A 100 3.05 1.73 0.37
N LEU A 101 4.15 2.16 1.00
CA LEU A 101 4.35 2.04 2.44
C LEU A 101 4.04 3.38 3.10
N LEU A 102 3.24 3.34 4.18
CA LEU A 102 3.21 4.40 5.18
C LEU A 102 3.85 3.86 6.45
N ILE A 103 4.98 4.43 6.86
CA ILE A 103 5.72 4.01 8.06
C ILE A 103 5.54 5.07 9.15
N ARG A 104 5.08 4.68 10.34
CA ARG A 104 4.99 5.55 11.51
C ARG A 104 6.38 5.70 12.15
N ARG A 105 7.00 6.86 11.98
CA ARG A 105 8.24 7.27 12.68
C ARG A 105 7.88 8.06 13.94
N ALA A 106 8.86 8.41 14.78
CA ALA A 106 8.60 9.23 15.96
C ALA A 106 8.03 10.60 15.57
N GLU A 107 8.57 11.18 14.51
CA GLU A 107 8.26 12.53 14.00
C GLU A 107 6.96 12.58 13.18
N GLY A 108 6.42 11.43 12.76
CA GLY A 108 5.19 11.38 11.95
C GLY A 108 5.17 10.20 10.98
N TRP A 109 4.21 10.21 10.05
CA TRP A 109 4.16 9.22 8.98
C TRP A 109 5.06 9.61 7.82
N VAL A 110 5.68 8.60 7.20
CA VAL A 110 6.48 8.78 5.99
C VAL A 110 5.99 7.83 4.89
N ALA A 111 5.80 8.37 3.69
CA ALA A 111 5.40 7.61 2.51
C ALA A 111 6.60 7.17 1.67
N TYR A 112 6.59 5.89 1.25
CA TYR A 112 7.54 5.33 0.30
C TYR A 112 6.80 4.54 -0.79
N PRO A 113 6.69 5.08 -2.02
CA PRO A 113 6.16 4.35 -3.17
C PRO A 113 7.21 3.40 -3.76
N TYR A 114 6.78 2.19 -4.11
CA TYR A 114 7.56 1.18 -4.83
C TYR A 114 6.82 0.78 -6.10
N VAL A 115 7.54 0.64 -7.22
CA VAL A 115 6.98 0.27 -8.53
C VAL A 115 7.43 -1.15 -8.89
N TRP A 116 6.49 -1.99 -9.30
CA TRP A 116 6.74 -3.36 -9.72
C TRP A 116 7.32 -3.42 -11.13
N ASN A 117 8.24 -4.36 -11.36
CA ASN A 117 8.69 -4.67 -12.71
C ASN A 117 7.63 -5.48 -13.49
N GLU A 118 7.77 -5.52 -14.81
CA GLU A 118 6.84 -6.28 -15.68
C GLU A 118 6.87 -7.78 -15.40
N ALA A 119 8.02 -8.33 -15.02
CA ALA A 119 8.18 -9.73 -14.66
C ALA A 119 7.49 -10.12 -13.34
N GLN A 120 6.97 -9.15 -12.56
CA GLN A 120 6.29 -9.38 -11.27
C GLN A 120 7.16 -10.07 -10.22
N THR A 121 8.47 -9.83 -10.26
CA THR A 121 9.45 -10.46 -9.37
C THR A 121 10.02 -9.52 -8.32
N GLU A 122 9.94 -8.21 -8.53
CA GLU A 122 10.49 -7.21 -7.61
C GLU A 122 9.78 -5.87 -7.75
N ALA A 123 9.80 -5.10 -6.65
CA ALA A 123 9.38 -3.71 -6.65
C ALA A 123 10.51 -2.81 -6.13
N ARG A 124 10.81 -1.75 -6.88
CA ARG A 124 11.86 -0.77 -6.57
C ARG A 124 11.27 0.54 -6.06
N LEU A 125 11.94 1.14 -5.09
CA LEU A 125 11.60 2.45 -4.56
C LEU A 125 11.57 3.46 -5.71
N SER A 126 10.46 4.21 -5.83
CA SER A 126 10.33 5.25 -6.86
C SER A 126 9.90 6.59 -6.26
N PRO A 127 10.82 7.37 -5.67
CA PRO A 127 10.48 8.62 -4.99
C PRO A 127 9.80 9.65 -5.90
N ILE A 128 10.11 9.60 -7.20
CA ILE A 128 9.59 10.50 -8.24
C ILE A 128 8.26 10.01 -8.86
N GLY A 129 7.77 8.84 -8.47
CA GLY A 129 6.58 8.23 -9.09
C GLY A 129 6.90 7.55 -10.42
N ALA A 130 5.86 7.24 -11.19
CA ALA A 130 5.95 6.60 -12.50
C ALA A 130 4.61 6.72 -13.24
N ASN A 131 4.63 6.62 -14.57
CA ASN A 131 3.43 6.35 -15.36
C ASN A 131 3.57 4.96 -15.97
N ILE A 132 2.58 4.11 -15.76
CA ILE A 132 2.61 2.71 -16.18
C ILE A 132 1.44 2.47 -17.13
N PRO A 133 1.65 2.06 -18.39
CA PRO A 133 0.55 1.72 -19.27
C PRO A 133 -0.11 0.42 -18.80
N VAL A 134 -1.44 0.45 -18.73
CA VAL A 134 -2.28 -0.67 -18.28
C VAL A 134 -3.36 -0.92 -19.32
N ASN A 135 -3.50 -2.18 -19.72
CA ASN A 135 -4.59 -2.66 -20.55
C ASN A 135 -5.31 -3.78 -19.80
N PHE A 136 -6.64 -3.71 -19.71
CA PHE A 136 -7.46 -4.72 -19.04
C PHE A 136 -8.89 -4.71 -19.58
N THR A 137 -9.63 -5.79 -19.32
CA THR A 137 -11.09 -5.82 -19.55
C THR A 137 -11.80 -5.39 -18.27
N ASN A 138 -12.67 -4.39 -18.32
CA ASN A 138 -13.43 -3.94 -17.14
C ASN A 138 -14.58 -4.91 -16.78
N GLU A 139 -15.27 -4.63 -15.68
CA GLU A 139 -16.38 -5.45 -15.18
C GLU A 139 -17.56 -5.55 -16.18
N GLN A 140 -17.70 -4.57 -17.07
CA GLN A 140 -18.70 -4.54 -18.14
C GLN A 140 -18.27 -5.29 -19.41
N GLY A 141 -17.06 -5.89 -19.42
CA GLY A 141 -16.52 -6.61 -20.58
C GLY A 141 -15.89 -5.71 -21.65
N GLN A 142 -15.64 -4.44 -21.35
CA GLN A 142 -15.03 -3.49 -22.28
C GLN A 142 -13.51 -3.48 -22.12
N ALA A 143 -12.79 -3.40 -23.24
CA ALA A 143 -11.35 -3.19 -23.23
C ALA A 143 -11.02 -1.75 -22.82
N ILE A 144 -10.19 -1.60 -21.79
CA ILE A 144 -9.72 -0.33 -21.25
C ILE A 144 -8.21 -0.26 -21.41
N ALA A 145 -7.73 0.91 -21.85
CA ALA A 145 -6.33 1.30 -21.84
C ALA A 145 -6.21 2.62 -21.06
N LEU A 146 -5.29 2.67 -20.09
CA LEU A 146 -5.00 3.89 -19.33
C LEU A 146 -3.53 3.95 -18.92
N ASP A 147 -3.06 5.16 -18.61
CA ASP A 147 -1.77 5.38 -17.97
C ASP A 147 -1.96 5.52 -16.46
N TRP A 148 -1.50 4.52 -15.71
CA TRP A 148 -1.56 4.53 -14.26
C TRP A 148 -0.47 5.43 -13.69
N ALA A 149 -0.88 6.54 -13.08
CA ALA A 149 0.02 7.49 -12.42
C ALA A 149 0.31 7.05 -10.97
N VAL A 150 1.54 6.58 -10.74
CA VAL A 150 2.11 6.38 -9.41
C VAL A 150 2.56 7.76 -8.90
N PRO A 151 1.98 8.28 -7.80
CA PRO A 151 2.32 9.61 -7.30
C PRO A 151 3.73 9.61 -6.73
N ASN A 152 4.41 10.74 -6.90
CA ASN A 152 5.67 10.97 -6.21
C ASN A 152 5.46 11.14 -4.69
N ARG A 153 6.54 11.08 -3.92
CA ARG A 153 6.49 11.17 -2.45
C ARG A 153 5.83 12.46 -1.94
N ASN A 154 5.98 13.57 -2.65
CA ASN A 154 5.41 14.86 -2.26
C ASN A 154 3.91 14.94 -2.59
N GLN A 155 3.47 14.35 -3.70
CA GLN A 155 2.06 14.26 -4.11
C GLN A 155 1.24 13.39 -3.17
N CYS A 156 1.87 12.45 -2.47
CA CYS A 156 1.20 11.66 -1.43
C CYS A 156 0.59 12.56 -0.35
N LYS A 157 1.25 13.67 0.01
CA LYS A 157 0.71 14.65 0.97
C LYS A 157 -0.57 15.31 0.47
N GLY A 158 -0.71 15.58 -0.83
CA GLY A 158 -1.87 16.30 -1.37
C GLY A 158 -3.23 15.68 -1.04
N CYS A 159 -3.29 14.35 -0.84
CA CYS A 159 -4.50 13.65 -0.42
C CYS A 159 -4.46 13.16 1.04
N HIS A 160 -3.27 13.00 1.62
CA HIS A 160 -3.05 12.49 2.98
C HIS A 160 -2.69 13.59 3.98
N ASP A 161 -2.95 14.86 3.65
CA ASP A 161 -2.72 15.98 4.55
C ASP A 161 -3.90 16.16 5.50
N LEU A 162 -3.61 16.20 6.80
CA LEU A 162 -4.53 16.69 7.82
C LEU A 162 -3.78 17.73 8.65
N ALA A 163 -4.18 18.99 8.48
CA ALA A 163 -3.57 20.14 9.14
C ALA A 163 -2.05 20.23 8.95
N GLY A 164 -1.55 19.96 7.74
CA GLY A 164 -0.13 20.05 7.39
C GLY A 164 0.68 18.76 7.65
N ASN A 165 0.05 17.73 8.21
CA ASN A 165 0.69 16.47 8.56
C ASN A 165 0.24 15.33 7.65
N LEU A 166 1.19 14.50 7.20
CA LEU A 166 0.87 13.26 6.51
C LEU A 166 0.20 12.29 7.49
N THR A 167 -1.02 11.87 7.19
CA THR A 167 -1.79 10.91 7.97
C THR A 167 -2.40 9.83 7.07
N PRO A 168 -2.54 8.57 7.54
CA PRO A 168 -3.44 7.64 6.91
C PRO A 168 -4.88 8.19 6.91
N ILE A 169 -5.70 7.69 5.99
CA ILE A 169 -7.12 8.10 5.85
C ILE A 169 -8.05 6.94 6.20
N GLY A 170 -7.69 5.74 5.73
CA GLY A 170 -8.57 4.57 5.71
C GLY A 170 -8.80 3.85 7.05
N PRO A 171 -7.78 3.57 7.88
CA PRO A 171 -7.93 2.66 9.03
C PRO A 171 -8.52 3.38 10.24
N SER A 172 -9.79 3.76 10.15
CA SER A 172 -10.61 4.25 11.26
C SER A 172 -11.51 3.14 11.79
N ALA A 173 -11.97 3.25 13.04
CA ALA A 173 -12.90 2.27 13.62
C ALA A 173 -14.16 2.09 12.75
N ARG A 174 -14.76 3.19 12.29
CA ARG A 174 -15.97 3.16 11.44
C ARG A 174 -15.73 2.45 10.09
N ASN A 175 -14.52 2.52 9.54
CA ASN A 175 -14.22 1.97 8.22
C ASN A 175 -13.62 0.55 8.29
N LEU A 176 -13.28 0.06 9.48
CA LEU A 176 -12.76 -1.29 9.73
C LEU A 176 -13.79 -2.22 10.40
N ASN A 177 -14.84 -1.68 11.03
CA ASN A 177 -15.87 -2.45 11.71
C ASN A 177 -16.86 -3.08 10.71
N ARG A 178 -16.93 -4.41 10.62
CA ARG A 178 -17.96 -5.13 9.85
C ARG A 178 -18.93 -5.83 10.77
#